data_AF-F2DZI3-F1
#
_entry.id   AF-F2DZI3-F1
#
_cell.length_a   1.000
_cell.length_b   1.000
_cell.length_c   1.000
_cell.angle_alpha   90.00
_cell.angle_beta   90.00
_cell.angle_gamma   90.00
#
_symmetry.space_group_name_H-M   'P 1'
#
loop_
_entity.id
_entity.type
_entity.pdbx_description
1 polymer ?
#
loop_
_entity_poly.entity_id
_entity_poly.type
_entity_poly.pdbx_seq_one_letter_code
_entity_poly.pdbx_strand_id
1 'polypeptide(L)'
;MHEYCELPGCKSVLSCEDGADIMIPTTLKLSKLRSRVILMRSFNKVVKLHEEHLALAGNFSSKNFLIYEDDSIKFDGLAEGAIGKYSDAAGDMDYEQFVHMVAEEVFHGQKVPFDLTEWLRIISQGVNACHRSLLCSHIDLMEPYQGYGNFVALFQLFWKVKSTTGGEDLLNSLAHYRRWKAKGLQCSFLQYTLTREDDDGHSFEYEDDIRGLLRLLMNSFRHSARGHCRLAIYLIMNESRSLLSDVQRALHQSGYLSHLSVNYSV
;
A
#
# COMPACT_ATOMS: atom_id res chain seq x y z
N MET A 1 25.67 -17.68 10.26
CA MET A 1 24.91 -17.56 11.52
C MET A 1 25.26 -16.19 12.08
N HIS A 2 24.27 -15.30 12.20
CA HIS A 2 24.35 -13.90 12.69
C HIS A 2 25.29 -12.91 11.99
N GLU A 3 24.82 -12.33 10.88
CA GLU A 3 25.30 -11.06 10.31
C GLU A 3 24.15 -10.03 10.22
N TYR A 4 23.19 -10.11 11.14
CA TYR A 4 22.32 -8.97 11.39
C TYR A 4 23.12 -8.01 12.25
N CYS A 5 23.49 -6.87 11.67
CA CYS A 5 23.98 -5.69 12.37
C CYS A 5 23.55 -5.67 13.84
N GLU A 6 24.47 -6.03 14.73
CA GLU A 6 24.45 -5.52 16.08
C GLU A 6 24.74 -4.03 15.96
N LEU A 7 23.68 -3.24 15.74
CA LEU A 7 23.73 -1.80 15.94
C LEU A 7 23.74 -1.58 17.46
N PRO A 8 24.68 -0.79 18.01
CA PRO A 8 24.70 -0.44 19.43
C PRO A 8 23.34 0.16 19.86
N GLY A 9 22.81 -0.30 21.00
CA GLY A 9 21.61 0.30 21.64
C GLY A 9 20.27 -0.40 21.42
N CYS A 10 20.25 -1.62 20.89
CA CYS A 10 19.01 -2.39 20.66
C CYS A 10 18.45 -3.00 21.98
N LYS A 11 17.70 -2.23 22.78
CA LYS A 11 16.93 -2.79 23.93
C LYS A 11 15.51 -2.25 24.13
N SER A 12 15.03 -1.26 23.37
CA SER A 12 13.67 -0.75 23.52
C SER A 12 12.90 -0.78 22.20
N VAL A 13 11.96 -1.72 22.12
CA VAL A 13 10.79 -1.59 21.24
C VAL A 13 10.04 -0.33 21.71
N LEU A 14 9.71 0.55 20.77
CA LEU A 14 9.07 1.85 20.99
C LEU A 14 7.85 1.74 21.93
N SER A 15 7.99 2.17 23.19
CA SER A 15 6.86 2.61 24.01
C SER A 15 6.50 4.02 23.55
N CYS A 16 5.41 4.18 22.81
CA CYS A 16 4.89 5.50 22.51
C CYS A 16 4.37 6.10 23.83
N GLU A 17 5.10 7.06 24.41
CA GLU A 17 4.61 7.78 25.59
C GLU A 17 3.40 8.65 25.22
N ASP A 18 2.34 8.48 26.02
CA ASP A 18 1.18 9.36 26.07
C ASP A 18 1.62 10.73 26.60
N GLY A 19 1.62 11.77 25.76
CA GLY A 19 1.92 13.12 26.28
C GLY A 19 2.17 14.22 25.26
N ALA A 20 2.43 13.91 23.99
CA ALA A 20 2.54 14.95 22.97
C ALA A 20 1.18 15.19 22.32
N ASP A 21 0.55 16.31 22.67
CA ASP A 21 -0.62 16.88 21.98
C ASP A 21 -0.18 17.37 20.58
N ILE A 22 0.20 16.42 19.73
CA ILE A 22 0.46 16.66 18.33
C ILE A 22 -0.93 16.72 17.70
N MET A 23 -1.35 17.92 17.31
CA MET A 23 -2.42 18.11 16.33
C MET A 23 -1.94 17.52 14.98
N ILE A 24 -1.90 16.18 14.90
CA ILE A 24 -2.17 15.47 13.66
C ILE A 24 -3.48 16.08 13.16
N PRO A 25 -3.65 16.36 11.86
CA PRO A 25 -4.96 16.66 11.31
C PRO A 25 -5.87 15.46 11.64
N THR A 26 -6.54 15.50 12.80
CA THR A 26 -7.59 14.59 13.26
C THR A 26 -8.78 14.62 12.30
N THR A 27 -8.73 15.53 11.34
CA THR A 27 -9.56 15.63 10.14
C THR A 27 -8.93 14.98 8.91
N LEU A 28 -8.20 13.86 9.03
CA LEU A 28 -8.46 12.77 8.08
C LEU A 28 -9.89 12.33 8.38
N LYS A 29 -10.86 13.11 7.87
CA LYS A 29 -12.27 13.04 8.24
C LYS A 29 -12.63 11.55 8.27
N LEU A 30 -13.20 11.06 9.37
CA LEU A 30 -13.70 9.68 9.49
C LEU A 30 -14.46 9.21 8.24
N SER A 31 -15.13 10.15 7.55
CA SER A 31 -15.74 9.93 6.24
C SER A 31 -14.78 9.42 5.15
N LYS A 32 -13.57 9.99 5.01
CA LYS A 32 -12.55 9.54 4.03
C LYS A 32 -12.02 8.15 4.35
N LEU A 33 -11.78 7.87 5.63
CA LEU A 33 -11.36 6.54 6.12
C LEU A 33 -12.43 5.48 5.78
N ARG A 34 -13.67 5.82 6.09
CA ARG A 34 -14.83 4.98 5.82
C ARG A 34 -15.02 4.75 4.32
N SER A 35 -14.86 5.77 3.48
CA SER A 35 -14.91 5.63 2.02
C SER A 35 -13.88 4.64 1.48
N ARG A 36 -12.62 4.68 1.95
CA ARG A 36 -11.60 3.70 1.51
C ARG A 36 -11.97 2.27 1.87
N VAL A 37 -12.38 2.06 3.13
CA VAL A 37 -12.79 0.74 3.62
C VAL A 37 -13.98 0.20 2.84
N ILE A 38 -14.97 1.05 2.57
CA ILE A 38 -16.15 0.69 1.76
C ILE A 38 -15.72 0.31 0.34
N LEU A 39 -14.91 1.14 -0.34
CA LEU A 39 -14.46 0.87 -1.71
C LEU A 39 -13.67 -0.44 -1.80
N MET A 40 -12.75 -0.67 -0.87
CA MET A 40 -12.01 -1.92 -0.78
C MET A 40 -12.94 -3.13 -0.57
N ARG A 41 -13.87 -3.03 0.38
CA ARG A 41 -14.82 -4.13 0.66
C ARG A 41 -15.75 -4.38 -0.52
N SER A 42 -16.14 -3.35 -1.27
CA SER A 42 -16.96 -3.48 -2.48
C SER A 42 -16.18 -4.19 -3.58
N PHE A 43 -14.93 -3.78 -3.82
CA PHE A 43 -14.07 -4.44 -4.80
C PHE A 43 -13.81 -5.90 -4.43
N ASN A 44 -13.59 -6.20 -3.14
CA ASN A 44 -13.44 -7.56 -2.65
C ASN A 44 -14.67 -8.44 -2.96
N LYS A 45 -15.88 -7.87 -3.03
CA LYS A 45 -17.09 -8.62 -3.40
C LYS A 45 -17.07 -9.00 -4.87
N VAL A 46 -16.63 -8.10 -5.74
CA VAL A 46 -16.41 -8.40 -7.18
C VAL A 46 -15.37 -9.49 -7.34
N VAL A 47 -14.23 -9.37 -6.64
CA VAL A 47 -13.16 -10.38 -6.66
C VAL A 47 -13.64 -11.75 -6.18
N LYS A 48 -14.36 -11.82 -5.06
CA LYS A 48 -14.92 -13.08 -4.54
C LYS A 48 -15.90 -13.73 -5.53
N LEU A 49 -16.74 -12.93 -6.18
CA LEU A 49 -17.64 -13.43 -7.21
C LEU A 49 -16.86 -14.09 -8.36
N HIS A 50 -15.77 -13.45 -8.79
CA HIS A 50 -14.90 -14.00 -9.83
C HIS A 50 -14.16 -15.27 -9.38
N GLU A 51 -13.79 -15.38 -8.11
CA GLU A 51 -13.20 -16.60 -7.51
C GLU A 51 -14.21 -17.75 -7.46
N GLU A 52 -15.49 -17.44 -7.32
CA GLU A 52 -16.62 -18.39 -7.40
C GLU A 52 -17.01 -18.73 -8.85
N HIS A 53 -16.20 -18.34 -9.84
CA HIS A 53 -16.43 -18.54 -11.28
C HIS A 53 -17.69 -17.81 -11.82
N LEU A 54 -18.08 -16.72 -11.18
CA LEU A 54 -19.20 -15.86 -11.57
C LEU A 54 -18.72 -14.45 -11.92
N ALA A 55 -19.50 -13.71 -12.70
CA ALA A 55 -19.21 -12.31 -13.05
C ALA A 55 -20.52 -11.52 -13.23
N LEU A 56 -20.45 -10.21 -13.08
CA LEU A 56 -21.57 -9.31 -13.38
C LEU A 56 -21.47 -8.75 -14.81
N ALA A 57 -20.32 -8.93 -15.47
CA ALA A 57 -20.04 -8.45 -16.82
C ALA A 57 -20.38 -6.96 -17.02
N GLY A 58 -20.05 -6.13 -16.04
CA GLY A 58 -20.33 -4.69 -16.02
C GLY A 58 -21.77 -4.32 -15.63
N ASN A 59 -22.63 -5.28 -15.29
CA ASN A 59 -24.04 -5.02 -14.97
C ASN A 59 -24.26 -4.67 -13.48
N PHE A 60 -23.51 -3.69 -12.97
CA PHE A 60 -23.70 -3.16 -11.62
C PHE A 60 -23.36 -1.67 -11.51
N SER A 61 -23.86 -1.05 -10.44
CA SER A 61 -23.63 0.35 -10.08
C SER A 61 -23.46 0.48 -8.56
N SER A 62 -23.26 1.70 -8.07
CA SER A 62 -23.19 1.99 -6.62
C SER A 62 -24.48 1.56 -5.90
N LYS A 63 -25.62 1.54 -6.60
CA LYS A 63 -26.92 1.12 -6.07
C LYS A 63 -26.99 -0.37 -5.73
N ASN A 64 -26.10 -1.17 -6.29
CA ASN A 64 -26.07 -2.61 -6.07
C ASN A 64 -25.26 -3.03 -4.85
N PHE A 65 -24.55 -2.10 -4.20
CA PHE A 65 -23.78 -2.37 -2.99
C PHE A 65 -24.54 -1.86 -1.76
N LEU A 66 -25.12 -2.78 -0.98
CA LEU A 66 -25.68 -2.47 0.33
C LEU A 66 -24.56 -2.41 1.36
N ILE A 67 -24.43 -1.28 2.04
CA ILE A 67 -23.46 -1.04 3.10
C ILE A 67 -24.21 -1.02 4.44
N TYR A 68 -23.89 -1.96 5.32
CA TYR A 68 -24.50 -2.06 6.65
C TYR A 68 -23.76 -1.18 7.68
N GLU A 69 -24.31 -1.06 8.89
CA GLU A 69 -23.73 -0.24 9.96
C GLU A 69 -22.34 -0.72 10.43
N ASP A 70 -22.06 -2.02 10.31
CA ASP A 70 -20.75 -2.63 10.57
C ASP A 70 -19.77 -2.51 9.38
N ASP A 71 -20.15 -1.68 8.39
CA ASP A 71 -19.49 -1.49 7.10
C ASP A 71 -19.37 -2.79 6.28
N SER A 72 -20.10 -3.87 6.62
CA SER A 72 -20.17 -5.06 5.78
C SER A 72 -20.93 -4.75 4.49
N ILE A 73 -20.57 -5.47 3.41
CA ILE A 73 -21.10 -5.19 2.07
C ILE A 73 -21.75 -6.43 1.47
N LYS A 74 -22.94 -6.25 0.89
CA LYS A 74 -23.64 -7.28 0.11
C LYS A 74 -24.09 -6.73 -1.24
N PHE A 75 -24.14 -7.61 -2.22
CA PHE A 75 -24.84 -7.31 -3.47
C PHE A 75 -26.34 -7.43 -3.26
N ASP A 76 -27.09 -6.44 -3.75
CA ASP A 76 -28.55 -6.48 -3.82
C ASP A 76 -29.07 -5.66 -5.01
N GLY A 77 -30.36 -5.81 -5.32
CA GLY A 77 -31.02 -5.04 -6.39
C GLY A 77 -30.45 -5.32 -7.79
N LEU A 78 -29.79 -6.46 -7.98
CA LEU A 78 -29.30 -6.90 -9.29
C LEU A 78 -30.49 -7.33 -10.16
N ALA A 79 -30.45 -7.00 -11.44
CA ALA A 79 -31.45 -7.44 -12.40
C ALA A 79 -31.43 -8.97 -12.54
N GLU A 80 -32.57 -9.56 -12.90
CA GLU A 80 -32.65 -10.99 -13.18
C GLU A 80 -31.67 -11.35 -14.31
N GLY A 81 -30.86 -12.40 -14.09
CA GLY A 81 -29.82 -12.82 -15.04
C GLY A 81 -28.57 -11.94 -15.08
N ALA A 82 -28.41 -10.95 -14.19
CA ALA A 82 -27.21 -10.11 -14.14
C ALA A 82 -25.93 -10.87 -13.77
N ILE A 83 -26.05 -12.00 -13.07
CA ILE A 83 -24.91 -12.86 -12.71
C ILE A 83 -24.75 -13.93 -13.79
N GLY A 84 -23.60 -13.90 -14.47
CA GLY A 84 -23.20 -14.86 -15.48
C GLY A 84 -21.96 -15.66 -15.09
N LYS A 85 -21.52 -16.53 -16.00
CA LYS A 85 -20.27 -17.30 -15.84
C LYS A 85 -19.05 -16.38 -16.02
N TYR A 86 -18.05 -16.53 -15.16
CA TYR A 86 -16.80 -15.80 -15.27
C TYR A 86 -16.04 -16.13 -16.56
N SER A 87 -15.45 -15.09 -17.14
CA SER A 87 -14.38 -15.12 -18.15
C SER A 87 -13.53 -13.87 -17.94
N ASP A 88 -12.28 -13.85 -18.39
CA ASP A 88 -11.41 -12.68 -18.23
C ASP A 88 -12.01 -11.43 -18.88
N ALA A 89 -12.65 -11.56 -20.05
CA ALA A 89 -13.35 -10.45 -20.69
C ALA A 89 -14.52 -9.91 -19.83
N ALA A 90 -15.28 -10.78 -19.17
CA ALA A 90 -16.34 -10.35 -18.24
C ALA A 90 -15.77 -9.71 -16.97
N GLY A 91 -14.63 -10.22 -16.49
CA GLY A 91 -13.91 -9.64 -15.36
C GLY A 91 -13.34 -8.26 -15.68
N ASP A 92 -12.82 -8.05 -16.89
CA ASP A 92 -12.35 -6.75 -17.36
C ASP A 92 -13.50 -5.73 -17.40
N MET A 93 -14.67 -6.14 -17.92
CA MET A 93 -15.88 -5.30 -17.86
C MET A 93 -16.28 -4.95 -16.43
N ASP A 94 -16.19 -5.90 -15.50
CA ASP A 94 -16.48 -5.64 -14.08
C ASP A 94 -15.48 -4.63 -13.48
N TYR A 95 -14.20 -4.70 -13.86
CA TYR A 95 -13.16 -3.78 -13.37
C TYR A 95 -13.34 -2.37 -13.95
N GLU A 96 -13.60 -2.27 -15.25
CA GLU A 96 -13.93 -1.00 -15.90
C GLU A 96 -15.17 -0.35 -15.27
N GLN A 97 -16.24 -1.13 -15.08
CA GLN A 97 -17.45 -0.64 -14.45
C GLN A 97 -17.22 -0.25 -12.99
N PHE A 98 -16.39 -0.98 -12.25
CA PHE A 98 -16.02 -0.59 -10.89
C PHE A 98 -15.35 0.78 -10.85
N VAL A 99 -14.36 1.01 -11.72
CA VAL A 99 -13.64 2.30 -11.81
C VAL A 99 -14.60 3.42 -12.20
N HIS A 100 -15.48 3.17 -13.18
CA HIS A 100 -16.51 4.12 -13.60
C HIS A 100 -17.46 4.46 -12.43
N MET A 101 -17.99 3.47 -11.73
CA MET A 101 -18.87 3.65 -10.57
C MET A 101 -18.21 4.49 -9.47
N VAL A 102 -16.92 4.25 -9.19
CA VAL A 102 -16.20 5.05 -8.20
C VAL A 102 -16.08 6.51 -8.66
N ALA A 103 -15.66 6.75 -9.90
CA ALA A 103 -15.47 8.12 -10.40
C ALA A 103 -16.79 8.89 -10.54
N GLU A 104 -17.78 8.31 -11.22
CA GLU A 104 -18.99 9.01 -11.66
C GLU A 104 -20.11 8.97 -10.63
N GLU A 105 -20.23 7.90 -9.83
CA GLU A 105 -21.34 7.76 -8.89
C GLU A 105 -20.93 8.07 -7.46
N VAL A 106 -19.78 7.58 -6.99
CA VAL A 106 -19.30 7.85 -5.63
C VAL A 106 -18.71 9.24 -5.51
N PHE A 107 -17.80 9.61 -6.43
CA PHE A 107 -17.18 10.92 -6.45
C PHE A 107 -17.92 11.95 -7.31
N HIS A 108 -19.04 11.59 -7.95
CA HIS A 108 -19.87 12.51 -8.73
C HIS A 108 -19.07 13.27 -9.81
N GLY A 109 -18.14 12.59 -10.49
CA GLY A 109 -17.25 13.18 -11.50
C GLY A 109 -16.18 14.13 -10.94
N GLN A 110 -16.09 14.28 -9.61
CA GLN A 110 -15.04 15.08 -8.97
C GLN A 110 -13.70 14.35 -8.99
N LYS A 111 -12.63 15.12 -8.79
CA LYS A 111 -11.28 14.58 -8.70
C LYS A 111 -11.18 13.54 -7.57
N VAL A 112 -10.92 12.30 -7.94
CA VAL A 112 -10.67 11.20 -7.01
C VAL A 112 -9.45 11.55 -6.12
N PRO A 113 -9.49 11.23 -4.82
CA PRO A 113 -8.34 11.38 -3.94
C PRO A 113 -7.07 10.73 -4.52
N PHE A 114 -5.93 11.42 -4.40
CA PHE A 114 -4.66 10.98 -4.98
C PHE A 114 -4.27 9.57 -4.55
N ASP A 115 -4.53 9.25 -3.28
CA ASP A 115 -4.35 7.94 -2.65
C ASP A 115 -5.19 6.83 -3.28
N LEU A 116 -6.31 7.11 -3.93
CA LEU A 116 -7.09 6.10 -4.65
C LEU A 116 -6.74 6.03 -6.14
N THR A 117 -6.04 7.03 -6.65
CA THR A 117 -5.80 7.19 -8.09
C THR A 117 -4.96 6.04 -8.64
N GLU A 118 -3.86 5.68 -7.96
CA GLU A 118 -2.99 4.59 -8.41
C GLU A 118 -3.70 3.24 -8.32
N TRP A 119 -4.42 2.97 -7.22
CA TRP A 119 -5.21 1.75 -7.08
C TRP A 119 -6.25 1.58 -8.20
N LEU A 120 -7.04 2.62 -8.50
CA LEU A 120 -8.01 2.59 -9.59
C LEU A 120 -7.34 2.48 -10.96
N ARG A 121 -6.18 3.12 -11.16
CA ARG A 121 -5.38 3.00 -12.40
C ARG A 121 -4.90 1.57 -12.62
N ILE A 122 -4.59 0.82 -11.56
CA ILE A 122 -4.21 -0.59 -11.67
C ILE A 122 -5.45 -1.43 -12.02
N ILE A 123 -6.59 -1.21 -11.36
CA ILE A 123 -7.85 -1.91 -11.67
C ILE A 123 -8.25 -1.68 -13.13
N SER A 124 -8.14 -0.45 -13.63
CA SER A 124 -8.52 -0.09 -15.00
C SER A 124 -7.67 -0.73 -16.10
N GLN A 125 -6.57 -1.41 -15.75
CA GLN A 125 -5.76 -2.16 -16.71
C GLN A 125 -6.25 -3.60 -16.90
N GLY A 126 -7.30 -4.02 -16.17
CA GLY A 126 -7.93 -5.33 -16.31
C GLY A 126 -7.41 -6.41 -15.36
N VAL A 127 -8.04 -7.58 -15.42
CA VAL A 127 -7.85 -8.71 -14.48
C VAL A 127 -6.44 -9.28 -14.48
N ASN A 128 -5.71 -9.10 -15.59
CA ASN A 128 -4.35 -9.60 -15.76
C ASN A 128 -3.27 -8.60 -15.34
N ALA A 129 -3.62 -7.34 -15.06
CA ALA A 129 -2.64 -6.30 -14.75
C ALA A 129 -2.04 -6.45 -13.35
N CYS A 130 -2.83 -6.93 -12.40
CA CYS A 130 -2.43 -7.10 -11.01
C CYS A 130 -3.23 -8.23 -10.39
N HIS A 131 -2.56 -9.08 -9.63
CA HIS A 131 -3.23 -10.18 -8.95
C HIS A 131 -4.22 -9.64 -7.92
N ARG A 132 -5.39 -10.29 -7.84
CA ARG A 132 -6.52 -9.81 -7.06
C ARG A 132 -6.19 -9.62 -5.59
N SER A 133 -5.42 -10.55 -5.00
CA SER A 133 -5.00 -10.43 -3.60
C SER A 133 -4.14 -9.19 -3.32
N LEU A 134 -3.35 -8.75 -4.30
CA LEU A 134 -2.56 -7.53 -4.18
C LEU A 134 -3.44 -6.28 -4.26
N LEU A 135 -4.47 -6.29 -5.12
CA LEU A 135 -5.45 -5.21 -5.19
C LEU A 135 -6.24 -5.05 -3.89
N CYS A 136 -6.59 -6.17 -3.23
CA CYS A 136 -7.34 -6.18 -1.97
C CYS A 136 -6.48 -5.78 -0.76
N SER A 137 -5.14 -5.84 -0.87
CA SER A 137 -4.18 -5.54 0.20
C SER A 137 -3.21 -4.42 -0.19
N HIS A 138 -3.59 -3.58 -1.16
CA HIS A 138 -2.70 -2.56 -1.71
C HIS A 138 -2.38 -1.47 -0.67
N ILE A 139 -1.12 -1.05 -0.59
CA ILE A 139 -0.67 -0.07 0.40
C ILE A 139 -1.38 1.29 0.29
N ASP A 140 -1.89 1.61 -0.90
CA ASP A 140 -2.67 2.83 -1.13
C ASP A 140 -4.01 2.87 -0.40
N LEU A 141 -4.55 1.71 -0.04
CA LEU A 141 -5.77 1.62 0.75
C LEU A 141 -5.50 1.66 2.26
N MET A 142 -4.23 1.58 2.67
CA MET A 142 -3.85 1.49 4.07
C MET A 142 -3.75 2.86 4.73
N GLU A 143 -4.17 2.89 5.98
CA GLU A 143 -3.86 4.01 6.87
C GLU A 143 -2.37 4.08 7.17
N PRO A 144 -1.80 5.26 7.42
CA PRO A 144 -0.36 5.41 7.60
C PRO A 144 0.29 4.44 8.59
N TYR A 145 -0.37 4.13 9.72
CA TYR A 145 0.16 3.13 10.67
C TYR A 145 0.10 1.70 10.17
N GLN A 146 -1.01 1.33 9.53
CA GLN A 146 -1.14 0.00 8.90
C GLN A 146 -0.12 -0.14 7.78
N GLY A 147 0.02 0.90 6.96
CA GLY A 147 1.01 1.01 5.91
C GLY A 147 2.43 0.90 6.47
N TYR A 148 2.73 1.51 7.63
CA TYR A 148 4.04 1.35 8.27
C TYR A 148 4.32 -0.10 8.67
N GLY A 149 3.35 -0.77 9.32
CA GLY A 149 3.48 -2.19 9.65
C GLY A 149 3.73 -3.05 8.40
N ASN A 150 2.98 -2.78 7.32
CA ASN A 150 3.17 -3.45 6.03
C ASN A 150 4.55 -3.13 5.41
N PHE A 151 4.99 -1.87 5.47
CA PHE A 151 6.32 -1.47 5.00
C PHE A 151 7.42 -2.22 5.73
N VAL A 152 7.36 -2.38 7.05
CA VAL A 152 8.36 -3.14 7.81
C VAL A 152 8.46 -4.58 7.29
N ALA A 153 7.32 -5.23 7.05
CA ALA A 153 7.28 -6.58 6.49
C ALA A 153 7.87 -6.63 5.06
N LEU A 154 7.47 -5.70 4.19
CA LEU A 154 7.98 -5.59 2.82
C LEU A 154 9.49 -5.31 2.80
N PHE A 155 9.97 -4.43 3.67
CA PHE A 155 11.38 -4.11 3.82
C PHE A 155 12.20 -5.34 4.21
N GLN A 156 11.75 -6.08 5.23
CA GLN A 156 12.43 -7.30 5.67
C GLN A 156 12.48 -8.35 4.56
N LEU A 157 11.38 -8.51 3.82
CA LEU A 157 11.31 -9.43 2.69
C LEU A 157 12.26 -9.01 1.56
N PHE A 158 12.20 -7.74 1.15
CA PHE A 158 13.11 -7.16 0.17
C PHE A 158 14.58 -7.39 0.57
N TRP A 159 14.91 -7.15 1.84
CA TRP A 159 16.27 -7.29 2.33
C TRP A 159 16.78 -8.73 2.31
N LYS A 160 15.89 -9.70 2.54
CA LYS A 160 16.18 -11.13 2.44
C LYS A 160 16.38 -11.58 0.99
N VAL A 161 15.58 -11.04 0.08
CA VAL A 161 15.51 -11.50 -1.32
C VAL A 161 16.55 -10.84 -2.23
N LYS A 162 16.93 -9.58 -1.97
CA LYS A 162 17.84 -8.82 -2.83
C LYS A 162 19.21 -9.48 -3.08
N SER A 163 19.61 -10.41 -2.21
CA SER A 163 20.88 -11.15 -2.30
C SER A 163 20.73 -12.56 -2.88
N THR A 164 19.53 -12.92 -3.38
CA THR A 164 19.25 -14.21 -4.02
C THR A 164 19.39 -14.11 -5.54
N THR A 165 19.39 -15.25 -6.25
CA THR A 165 19.46 -15.28 -7.72
C THR A 165 18.34 -14.48 -8.40
N GLY A 166 17.13 -14.43 -7.83
CA GLY A 166 16.01 -13.61 -8.34
C GLY A 166 16.04 -12.16 -7.86
N GLY A 167 17.00 -11.79 -7.00
CA GLY A 167 17.12 -10.44 -6.45
C GLY A 167 17.56 -9.40 -7.47
N GLU A 168 18.27 -9.80 -8.53
CA GLU A 168 18.75 -8.88 -9.56
C GLU A 168 17.59 -8.33 -10.41
N ASP A 169 16.66 -9.19 -10.83
CA ASP A 169 15.45 -8.77 -11.55
C ASP A 169 14.58 -7.84 -10.71
N LEU A 170 14.42 -8.15 -9.42
CA LEU A 170 13.73 -7.28 -8.47
C LEU A 170 14.39 -5.90 -8.41
N LEU A 171 15.72 -5.83 -8.27
CA LEU A 171 16.45 -4.56 -8.24
C LEU A 171 16.35 -3.79 -9.57
N ASN A 172 16.36 -4.50 -10.70
CA ASN A 172 16.23 -3.92 -12.03
C ASN A 172 14.85 -3.30 -12.25
N SER A 173 13.77 -3.96 -11.78
CA SER A 173 12.40 -3.40 -11.82
C SER A 173 12.24 -2.11 -10.99
N LEU A 174 13.12 -1.87 -10.03
CA LEU A 174 13.12 -0.69 -9.15
C LEU A 174 14.26 0.29 -9.48
N ALA A 175 14.92 0.13 -10.63
CA ALA A 175 16.10 0.91 -10.98
C ALA A 175 15.82 2.41 -11.21
N HIS A 176 14.55 2.80 -11.45
CA HIS A 176 14.15 4.21 -11.59
C HIS A 176 14.33 5.04 -10.31
N TYR A 177 14.50 4.38 -9.16
CA TYR A 177 14.85 5.01 -7.89
C TYR A 177 16.34 5.36 -7.75
N ARG A 178 17.19 5.06 -8.73
CA ARG A 178 18.57 5.55 -8.74
C ARG A 178 18.62 7.08 -8.82
N ARG A 179 19.67 7.68 -8.26
CA ARG A 179 19.88 9.14 -8.23
C ARG A 179 18.81 9.91 -7.47
N TRP A 180 18.20 9.28 -6.46
CA TRP A 180 17.20 9.92 -5.62
C TRP A 180 17.82 11.05 -4.78
N LYS A 181 19.11 10.95 -4.40
CA LYS A 181 19.80 12.02 -3.65
C LYS A 181 19.84 13.32 -4.43
N ALA A 182 20.15 13.25 -5.73
CA ALA A 182 20.20 14.43 -6.61
C ALA A 182 18.82 15.05 -6.89
N LYS A 183 17.76 14.23 -6.86
CA LYS A 183 16.36 14.71 -6.99
C LYS A 183 15.88 15.42 -5.72
N GLY A 184 16.54 15.16 -4.59
CA GLY A 184 16.15 15.68 -3.28
C GLY A 184 14.95 14.95 -2.67
N LEU A 185 14.89 14.95 -1.34
CA LEU A 185 13.74 14.45 -0.60
C LEU A 185 12.85 15.62 -0.19
N GLN A 186 11.56 15.50 -0.46
CA GLN A 186 10.57 16.51 -0.08
C GLN A 186 10.32 16.51 1.44
N CYS A 187 10.40 15.33 2.08
CA CYS A 187 10.15 15.18 3.50
C CYS A 187 11.33 15.72 4.33
N SER A 188 11.11 16.82 5.05
CA SER A 188 12.11 17.38 5.97
C SER A 188 12.53 16.41 7.07
N PHE A 189 11.65 15.50 7.51
CA PHE A 189 11.97 14.46 8.50
C PHE A 189 13.04 13.50 8.01
N LEU A 190 13.07 13.19 6.71
CA LEU A 190 14.08 12.31 6.14
C LEU A 190 15.44 13.00 6.05
N GLN A 191 15.46 14.34 5.88
CA GLN A 191 16.69 15.11 5.80
C GLN A 191 17.52 15.00 7.09
N TYR A 192 16.88 15.00 8.26
CA TYR A 192 17.55 14.79 9.55
C TYR A 192 18.19 13.41 9.71
N THR A 193 17.79 12.42 8.90
CA THR A 193 18.35 11.06 8.96
C THR A 193 19.40 10.82 7.87
N LEU A 194 19.61 11.78 6.95
CA LEU A 194 20.61 11.67 5.87
C LEU A 194 22.05 11.74 6.34
N THR A 195 22.32 12.51 7.40
CA THR A 195 23.69 12.90 7.82
C THR A 195 24.04 12.41 9.22
N ARG A 196 23.56 11.23 9.62
CA ARG A 196 23.80 10.74 10.97
C ARG A 196 25.18 10.09 11.10
N GLU A 197 25.93 10.55 12.08
CA GLU A 197 27.15 9.92 12.57
C GLU A 197 26.77 8.82 13.58
N ASP A 198 27.48 7.69 13.54
CA ASP A 198 27.40 6.70 14.61
C ASP A 198 28.03 7.23 15.91
N ASP A 199 27.93 6.44 16.99
CA ASP A 199 28.46 6.84 18.30
C ASP A 199 30.00 7.03 18.28
N ASP A 200 30.68 6.54 17.23
CA ASP A 200 32.12 6.66 16.99
C ASP A 200 32.48 7.81 16.01
N GLY A 201 31.48 8.60 15.57
CA GLY A 201 31.68 9.75 14.69
C GLY A 201 31.77 9.41 13.19
N HIS A 202 31.48 8.18 12.77
CA HIS A 202 31.46 7.83 11.35
C HIS A 202 30.12 8.20 10.72
N SER A 203 30.17 9.09 9.73
CA SER A 203 29.00 9.41 8.90
C SER A 203 28.66 8.22 8.01
N PHE A 204 27.43 7.72 8.11
CA PHE A 204 26.94 6.66 7.23
C PHE A 204 26.29 7.26 5.97
N GLU A 205 26.79 6.91 4.79
CA GLU A 205 26.14 7.27 3.53
C GLU A 205 25.26 6.15 2.99
N TYR A 206 23.98 6.46 2.78
CA TYR A 206 23.05 5.57 2.06
C TYR A 206 23.46 5.43 0.58
N GLU A 207 23.22 4.28 -0.05
CA GLU A 207 23.42 4.15 -1.50
C GLU A 207 22.42 5.05 -2.25
N ASP A 208 22.82 5.57 -3.41
CA ASP A 208 21.94 6.40 -4.24
C ASP A 208 21.05 5.55 -5.17
N ASP A 209 20.43 4.52 -4.58
CA ASP A 209 19.51 3.58 -5.23
C ASP A 209 18.38 3.13 -4.28
N ILE A 210 17.55 2.19 -4.74
CA ILE A 210 16.42 1.64 -4.00
C ILE A 210 16.81 1.08 -2.62
N ARG A 211 17.99 0.49 -2.47
CA ARG A 211 18.45 -0.12 -1.22
C ARG A 211 18.70 0.98 -0.18
N GLY A 212 19.43 2.01 -0.58
CA GLY A 212 19.72 3.15 0.28
C GLY A 212 18.46 3.93 0.65
N LEU A 213 17.54 4.11 -0.30
CA LEU A 213 16.26 4.80 -0.05
C LEU A 213 15.39 4.04 0.95
N LEU A 214 15.22 2.72 0.78
CA LEU A 214 14.43 1.90 1.72
C LEU A 214 15.07 1.85 3.11
N ARG A 215 16.40 1.79 3.18
CA ARG A 215 17.14 1.80 4.45
C ARG A 215 17.04 3.16 5.14
N LEU A 216 17.06 4.26 4.39
CA LEU A 216 16.81 5.61 4.93
C LEU A 216 15.43 5.69 5.57
N LEU A 217 14.39 5.23 4.89
CA LEU A 217 13.03 5.21 5.44
C LEU A 217 12.99 4.40 6.74
N MET A 218 13.52 3.18 6.73
CA MET A 218 13.56 2.30 7.91
C MET A 218 14.29 2.96 9.10
N ASN A 219 15.42 3.61 8.84
CA ASN A 219 16.20 4.29 9.87
C ASN A 219 15.49 5.56 10.38
N SER A 220 14.74 6.26 9.53
CA SER A 220 14.00 7.46 9.92
C SER A 220 12.93 7.15 10.97
N PHE A 221 12.26 6.00 10.86
CA PHE A 221 11.33 5.50 11.89
C PHE A 221 12.01 5.11 13.21
N ARG A 222 13.31 4.79 13.20
CA ARG A 222 14.04 4.35 14.39
C ARG A 222 14.67 5.50 15.17
N HIS A 223 15.09 6.55 14.47
CA HIS A 223 15.93 7.60 15.04
C HIS A 223 15.20 8.94 15.22
N SER A 224 14.57 9.47 14.17
CA SER A 224 13.87 10.76 14.24
C SER A 224 12.46 10.65 14.85
N ALA A 225 11.84 9.46 14.76
CA ALA A 225 10.48 9.25 15.22
C ALA A 225 10.34 9.02 16.74
N ARG A 226 11.43 8.98 17.53
CA ARG A 226 11.35 8.72 18.98
C ARG A 226 10.55 9.77 19.77
N GLY A 227 10.54 11.04 19.33
CA GLY A 227 9.77 12.11 19.97
C GLY A 227 8.41 12.44 19.32
N HIS A 228 8.22 12.12 18.04
CA HIS A 228 7.01 12.45 17.26
C HIS A 228 6.57 11.29 16.35
N CYS A 229 6.58 10.06 16.90
CA CYS A 229 6.38 8.80 16.16
C CYS A 229 5.19 8.86 15.21
N ARG A 230 4.08 9.43 15.70
CA ARG A 230 2.82 9.53 14.99
C ARG A 230 2.88 10.43 13.74
N LEU A 231 3.43 11.63 13.88
CA LEU A 231 3.53 12.61 12.80
C LEU A 231 4.58 12.20 11.76
N ALA A 232 5.72 11.67 12.23
CA ALA A 232 6.76 11.14 11.36
C ALA A 232 6.22 9.98 10.51
N ILE A 233 5.46 9.05 11.12
CA ILE A 233 4.81 7.97 10.38
C ILE A 233 3.86 8.51 9.33
N TYR A 234 3.00 9.45 9.72
CA TYR A 234 2.05 10.05 8.80
C TYR A 234 2.72 10.65 7.55
N LEU A 235 3.75 11.48 7.76
CA LEU A 235 4.42 12.20 6.68
C LEU A 235 5.25 11.27 5.80
N ILE A 236 6.07 10.41 6.41
CA ILE A 236 6.94 9.49 5.67
C ILE A 236 6.11 8.52 4.84
N MET A 237 5.02 7.97 5.40
CA MET A 237 4.17 7.01 4.71
C MET A 237 3.34 7.64 3.59
N ASN A 238 2.92 8.89 3.73
CA ASN A 238 2.21 9.60 2.67
C ASN A 238 3.14 10.01 1.53
N GLU A 239 4.33 10.52 1.85
CA GLU A 239 5.29 10.96 0.83
C GLU A 239 5.95 9.79 0.09
N SER A 240 6.18 8.67 0.78
CA SER A 240 6.83 7.48 0.20
C SER A 240 5.84 6.52 -0.42
N ARG A 241 4.55 6.87 -0.52
CA ARG A 241 3.48 5.94 -0.91
C ARG A 241 3.72 5.27 -2.27
N SER A 242 4.13 6.03 -3.29
CA SER A 242 4.46 5.46 -4.61
C SER A 242 5.63 4.47 -4.55
N LEU A 243 6.68 4.78 -3.78
CA LEU A 243 7.79 3.86 -3.55
C LEU A 243 7.32 2.55 -2.90
N LEU A 244 6.44 2.65 -1.91
CA LEU A 244 5.94 1.49 -1.21
C LEU A 244 5.03 0.63 -2.10
N SER A 245 4.19 1.26 -2.93
CA SER A 245 3.39 0.56 -3.94
C SER A 245 4.28 -0.17 -4.95
N ASP A 246 5.31 0.51 -5.48
CA ASP A 246 6.26 -0.09 -6.43
C ASP A 246 6.98 -1.29 -5.82
N VAL A 247 7.44 -1.18 -4.57
CA VAL A 247 8.09 -2.29 -3.86
C VAL A 247 7.13 -3.46 -3.62
N GLN A 248 5.89 -3.18 -3.20
CA GLN A 248 4.87 -4.20 -3.01
C GLN A 248 4.57 -4.94 -4.34
N ARG A 249 4.41 -4.19 -5.43
CA ARG A 249 4.17 -4.75 -6.77
C ARG A 249 5.35 -5.58 -7.26
N ALA A 250 6.58 -5.07 -7.13
CA ALA A 250 7.77 -5.78 -7.58
C ALA A 250 7.97 -7.11 -6.80
N LEU A 251 7.81 -7.08 -5.48
CA LEU A 251 7.88 -8.31 -4.65
C LEU A 251 6.78 -9.31 -5.00
N HIS A 252 5.58 -8.85 -5.35
CA HIS A 252 4.51 -9.72 -5.81
C HIS A 252 4.80 -10.33 -7.18
N GLN A 253 5.22 -9.52 -8.16
CA GLN A 253 5.54 -9.97 -9.51
C GLN A 253 6.68 -10.99 -9.52
N SER A 254 7.66 -10.83 -8.62
CA SER A 254 8.73 -11.82 -8.43
C SER A 254 8.32 -13.03 -7.57
N GLY A 255 7.04 -13.17 -7.21
CA GLY A 255 6.48 -14.34 -6.52
C GLY A 255 6.71 -14.40 -5.00
N TYR A 256 7.34 -13.39 -4.40
CA TYR A 256 7.69 -13.36 -2.98
C TYR A 256 6.50 -13.00 -2.06
N LEU A 257 5.43 -12.46 -2.62
CA LEU A 257 4.16 -12.20 -1.92
C LEU A 257 3.07 -13.21 -2.26
N SER A 258 3.42 -14.41 -2.73
CA SER A 258 2.47 -15.49 -3.00
C SER A 258 1.66 -15.93 -1.77
N HIS A 259 2.12 -15.63 -0.56
CA HIS A 259 1.36 -15.83 0.69
C HIS A 259 0.31 -14.74 0.95
N LEU A 260 0.39 -13.57 0.30
CA LEU A 260 -0.73 -12.63 0.28
C LEU A 260 -1.86 -13.16 -0.62
N SER A 261 -1.58 -14.13 -1.49
CA SER A 261 -2.59 -14.89 -2.25
C SER A 261 -3.41 -15.88 -1.39
N VAL A 262 -3.35 -15.79 -0.06
CA VAL A 262 -3.96 -16.75 0.86
C VAL A 262 -5.35 -16.28 1.32
N ASN A 263 -6.36 -17.07 0.91
CA ASN A 263 -7.73 -17.22 1.41
C ASN A 263 -8.15 -16.31 2.60
N TYR A 264 -8.93 -15.27 2.28
CA TYR A 264 -9.78 -14.59 3.26
C TYR A 264 -11.13 -15.31 3.37
N SER A 265 -11.08 -16.50 3.96
CA SER A 265 -12.23 -17.19 4.52
C SER A 265 -12.20 -17.04 6.04
N VAL A 266 -12.83 -15.97 6.55
CA VAL A 266 -13.92 -15.99 7.55
C VAL A 266 -14.77 -14.73 7.31
#